data_AF-A0A8S1W172-F1
#
_entry.id   AF-A0A8S1W172-F1
#
_cell.length_a   1.000
_cell.length_b   1.000
_cell.length_c   1.000
_cell.angle_alpha   90.00
_cell.angle_beta   90.00
_cell.angle_gamma   90.00
#
_symmetry.space_group_name_H-M   'P 1'
#
loop_
_entity.id
_entity.type
_entity.pdbx_description
1 polymer ?
#
loop_
_entity_poly.entity_id
_entity_poly.type
_entity_poly.pdbx_seq_one_letter_code
_entity_poly.pdbx_strand_id
1 'polypeptide(L)'
;MLAQLMSFKVNSVVQNEIEADLQEIQQQLEISYNRINDFIENIFVPINCISSTNTPPPRFDQSLNQYIQQIPSNTINLQNKLLQKITPIVKAMVSKQVQKVEQTLNKSQFKLTQELQQKIINFQETQSKYEEIIKIKDQEIGQIKIQIKEQQQIEVQINQNQKEVEVLQNQQRDGLKTNQGNQQLINDFKIKEEEQTKLISDLRNQNERLIIELKEVEQQKVESEIKLQQKQQELEKCQESNEKNEEILKQLQQQNIVQEWEFSQSLTFSTTYKHKNLQVTQNGKFIENAQIGWCCAICDQMIPKNGVVQFAIKIIEKGRIMIGIGFRDNVQSKEYYDCYSIGGGTYNIWDEGYCYNHDQQDKTEEVAFPYSINDIIIVEVDINNKYITWKKSSTNLSFAMTIDTSKDLYPCVHLSGQSKVEILNQLPQ
;
A
#
# COMPACT_ATOMS: atom_id res chain seq x y z
N MET A 1 -28.20 -12.72 0.69
CA MET A 1 -28.04 -12.00 -0.60
C MET A 1 -26.56 -11.92 -1.01
N LEU A 2 -25.82 -13.04 -0.88
CA LEU A 2 -24.37 -13.14 -1.13
C LEU A 2 -24.05 -14.58 -1.60
N ALA A 3 -24.59 -14.95 -2.76
CA ALA A 3 -24.25 -16.19 -3.45
C ALA A 3 -24.59 -16.07 -4.95
N GLN A 4 -23.89 -15.18 -5.65
CA GLN A 4 -23.89 -15.11 -7.11
C GLN A 4 -22.67 -14.32 -7.56
N LEU A 5 -21.49 -14.97 -7.48
CA LEU A 5 -20.31 -14.52 -8.21
C LEU A 5 -20.04 -15.55 -9.30
N MET A 6 -20.20 -15.07 -10.52
CA MET A 6 -20.24 -15.80 -11.76
C MET A 6 -19.01 -16.70 -11.94
N SER A 7 -19.25 -18.00 -12.10
CA SER A 7 -18.30 -18.81 -12.87
C SER A 7 -18.39 -18.32 -14.31
N PHE A 8 -17.40 -17.56 -14.76
CA PHE A 8 -17.22 -17.32 -16.18
C PHE A 8 -16.86 -18.67 -16.82
N LYS A 9 -17.87 -19.38 -17.32
CA LYS A 9 -17.67 -20.44 -18.31
C LYS A 9 -17.13 -19.73 -19.54
N VAL A 10 -15.83 -19.88 -19.79
CA VAL A 10 -15.26 -19.63 -21.11
C VAL A 10 -16.13 -20.41 -22.09
N ASN A 11 -16.56 -19.74 -23.16
CA ASN A 11 -17.38 -20.36 -24.20
C ASN A 11 -16.68 -21.67 -24.60
N SER A 12 -17.37 -22.80 -24.46
CA SER A 12 -16.80 -24.13 -24.71
C SER A 12 -16.27 -24.26 -26.14
N VAL A 13 -16.78 -23.45 -27.08
CA VAL A 13 -16.27 -23.36 -28.45
C VAL A 13 -14.86 -22.74 -28.47
N VAL A 14 -14.65 -21.64 -27.76
CA VAL A 14 -13.34 -20.97 -27.67
C VAL A 14 -12.34 -21.84 -26.90
N GLN A 15 -12.80 -22.56 -25.87
CA GLN A 15 -11.97 -23.49 -25.13
C GLN A 15 -11.53 -24.68 -26.01
N ASN A 16 -12.45 -25.23 -26.82
CA ASN A 16 -12.14 -26.32 -27.75
C ASN A 16 -11.23 -25.87 -28.91
N GLU A 17 -11.37 -24.65 -29.42
CA GLU A 17 -10.48 -24.08 -30.43
C GLU A 17 -9.06 -23.90 -29.88
N ILE A 18 -8.93 -23.37 -28.66
CA ILE A 18 -7.63 -23.23 -27.98
C ILE A 18 -7.01 -24.61 -27.72
N GLU A 19 -7.80 -25.59 -27.31
CA GLU A 19 -7.32 -26.94 -27.00
C GLU A 19 -6.89 -27.72 -28.28
N ALA A 20 -7.60 -27.53 -29.38
CA ALA A 20 -7.22 -28.05 -30.70
C ALA A 20 -5.93 -27.40 -31.24
N ASP A 21 -5.82 -26.08 -31.14
CA ASP A 21 -4.61 -25.34 -31.53
C ASP A 21 -3.40 -25.76 -30.68
N LEU A 22 -3.61 -25.97 -29.36
CA LEU A 22 -2.55 -26.45 -28.46
C LEU A 22 -2.12 -27.88 -28.79
N GLN A 23 -3.05 -28.78 -29.14
CA GLN A 23 -2.72 -30.14 -29.58
C GLN A 23 -1.93 -30.15 -30.89
N GLU A 24 -2.30 -29.31 -31.87
CA GLU A 24 -1.56 -29.19 -33.13
C GLU A 24 -0.14 -28.67 -32.88
N ILE A 25 0.02 -27.66 -32.02
CA ILE A 25 1.33 -27.12 -31.62
C ILE A 25 2.17 -28.18 -30.92
N GLN A 26 1.58 -28.95 -30.00
CA GLN A 26 2.28 -30.01 -29.28
C GLN A 26 2.78 -31.10 -30.25
N GLN A 27 1.98 -31.47 -31.24
CA GLN A 27 2.35 -32.43 -32.28
C GLN A 27 3.48 -31.91 -33.18
N GLN A 28 3.47 -30.62 -33.55
CA GLN A 28 4.54 -29.99 -34.34
C GLN A 28 5.87 -29.88 -33.56
N LEU A 29 5.79 -29.62 -32.25
CA LEU A 29 6.96 -29.61 -31.37
C LEU A 29 7.57 -31.00 -31.22
N GLU A 30 6.76 -32.04 -31.07
CA GLU A 30 7.21 -33.43 -30.97
C GLU A 30 7.89 -33.90 -32.27
N ILE A 31 7.33 -33.55 -33.44
CA ILE A 31 7.97 -33.80 -34.74
C ILE A 31 9.32 -33.07 -34.84
N SER A 32 9.39 -31.83 -34.37
CA SER A 32 10.63 -31.03 -34.41
C SER A 32 11.69 -31.58 -33.46
N TYR A 33 11.29 -32.00 -32.26
CA TYR A 33 12.16 -32.63 -31.27
C TYR A 33 12.75 -33.94 -31.78
N ASN A 34 11.91 -34.81 -32.38
CA ASN A 34 12.38 -36.07 -32.96
C ASN A 34 13.36 -35.85 -34.12
N ARG A 35 13.14 -34.82 -34.96
CA ARG A 35 14.10 -34.43 -36.01
C ARG A 35 15.44 -33.93 -35.46
N ILE A 36 15.42 -33.20 -34.34
CA ILE A 36 16.64 -32.73 -33.67
C ILE A 36 17.40 -33.92 -33.06
N ASN A 37 16.70 -34.88 -32.46
CA ASN A 37 17.34 -36.08 -31.92
C ASN A 37 17.90 -36.96 -33.04
N ASP A 38 17.17 -37.17 -34.14
CA ASP A 38 17.70 -37.84 -35.33
C ASP A 38 18.95 -37.13 -35.87
N PHE A 39 18.98 -35.78 -35.84
CA PHE A 39 20.15 -35.00 -36.22
C PHE A 39 21.34 -35.26 -35.28
N ILE A 40 21.12 -35.24 -33.97
CA ILE A 40 22.16 -35.51 -32.97
C ILE A 40 22.70 -36.94 -33.13
N GLU A 41 21.84 -37.92 -33.31
CA GLU A 41 22.25 -39.32 -33.47
C GLU A 41 22.98 -39.57 -34.80
N ASN A 42 22.50 -38.99 -35.92
CA ASN A 42 23.09 -39.24 -37.24
C ASN A 42 24.32 -38.38 -37.57
N ILE A 43 24.52 -37.23 -36.89
CA ILE A 43 25.62 -36.30 -37.20
C ILE A 43 26.61 -36.15 -36.06
N PHE A 44 26.18 -36.19 -34.80
CA PHE A 44 27.11 -36.04 -33.66
C PHE A 44 27.83 -37.35 -33.30
N VAL A 45 27.20 -38.52 -33.52
CA VAL A 45 27.81 -39.83 -33.21
C VAL A 45 28.97 -40.18 -34.16
N PRO A 46 28.93 -39.93 -35.49
CA PRO A 46 30.06 -40.18 -36.37
C PRO A 46 31.28 -39.28 -36.12
N ILE A 47 31.08 -38.09 -35.54
CA ILE A 47 32.18 -37.13 -35.25
C ILE A 47 33.11 -37.68 -34.15
N ASN A 48 32.59 -38.50 -33.22
CA ASN A 48 33.41 -39.16 -32.21
C ASN A 48 34.23 -40.35 -32.74
N CYS A 49 34.01 -40.79 -33.99
CA CYS A 49 34.76 -41.89 -34.61
C CYS A 49 35.94 -41.43 -35.50
N ILE A 50 36.14 -40.12 -35.72
CA ILE A 50 37.17 -39.59 -36.64
C ILE A 50 38.43 -39.09 -35.90
N SER A 51 38.57 -39.39 -34.60
CA SER A 51 39.71 -38.96 -33.76
C SER A 51 41.05 -39.68 -34.03
N SER A 52 41.24 -40.37 -35.17
CA SER A 52 42.48 -41.12 -35.46
C SER A 52 43.20 -40.79 -36.78
N THR A 53 42.78 -39.76 -37.52
CA THR A 53 43.50 -39.37 -38.76
C THR A 53 43.95 -37.92 -38.71
N ASN A 54 45.25 -37.70 -38.98
CA ASN A 54 45.98 -36.42 -38.95
C ASN A 54 45.54 -35.41 -40.05
N THR A 55 44.24 -35.23 -40.25
CA THR A 55 43.70 -34.14 -41.04
C THR A 55 43.21 -33.02 -40.10
N PRO A 56 43.43 -31.75 -40.46
CA PRO A 56 43.02 -30.63 -39.62
C PRO A 56 41.50 -30.69 -39.38
N PRO A 57 41.03 -30.42 -38.15
CA PRO A 57 39.61 -30.50 -37.85
C PRO A 57 38.85 -29.54 -38.77
N PRO A 58 37.76 -29.99 -39.42
CA PRO A 58 36.91 -29.08 -40.17
C PRO A 58 36.44 -27.98 -39.23
N ARG A 59 36.54 -26.73 -39.67
CA ARG A 59 36.16 -25.56 -38.86
C ARG A 59 34.70 -25.73 -38.45
N PHE A 60 34.48 -25.93 -37.15
CA PHE A 60 33.16 -26.16 -36.53
C PHE A 60 32.13 -25.09 -36.96
N ASP A 61 32.60 -23.87 -37.21
CA ASP A 61 31.82 -22.72 -37.65
C ASP A 61 31.20 -22.87 -39.06
N GLN A 62 31.81 -23.65 -39.96
CA GLN A 62 31.27 -23.86 -41.30
C GLN A 62 30.18 -24.93 -41.31
N SER A 63 30.34 -26.00 -40.53
CA SER A 63 29.34 -27.07 -40.40
C SER A 63 28.10 -26.59 -39.65
N LEU A 64 28.27 -25.78 -38.59
CA LEU A 64 27.16 -25.20 -37.84
C LEU A 64 26.36 -24.19 -38.69
N ASN A 65 27.04 -23.35 -39.47
CA ASN A 65 26.37 -22.40 -40.37
C ASN A 65 25.65 -23.08 -41.53
N GLN A 66 26.21 -24.15 -42.10
CA GLN A 66 25.50 -24.93 -43.13
C GLN A 66 24.26 -25.62 -42.58
N TYR A 67 24.26 -26.02 -41.31
CA TYR A 67 23.09 -26.65 -40.69
C TYR A 67 22.03 -25.66 -40.20
N ILE A 68 22.43 -24.48 -39.69
CA ILE A 68 21.50 -23.38 -39.41
C ILE A 68 20.79 -22.93 -40.69
N GLN A 69 21.45 -23.01 -41.85
CA GLN A 69 20.84 -22.79 -43.16
C GLN A 69 19.90 -23.93 -43.62
N GLN A 70 19.96 -25.10 -42.99
CA GLN A 70 19.07 -26.24 -43.26
C GLN A 70 17.86 -26.30 -42.31
N ILE A 71 17.85 -25.52 -41.21
CA ILE A 71 16.64 -25.32 -40.42
C ILE A 71 15.64 -24.64 -41.38
N PRO A 72 14.52 -25.30 -41.74
CA PRO A 72 13.59 -24.72 -42.68
C PRO A 72 13.18 -23.35 -42.18
N SER A 73 13.28 -22.33 -43.03
CA SER A 73 12.91 -20.96 -42.70
C SER A 73 11.54 -20.91 -42.00
N ASN A 74 10.67 -21.84 -42.39
CA ASN A 74 9.34 -22.11 -41.86
C ASN A 74 9.33 -22.37 -40.34
N THR A 75 10.31 -23.09 -39.79
CA THR A 75 10.43 -23.45 -38.36
C THR A 75 10.89 -22.27 -37.50
N ILE A 76 11.87 -21.49 -37.99
CA ILE A 76 12.31 -20.24 -37.34
C ILE A 76 11.18 -19.20 -37.38
N ASN A 77 10.45 -19.13 -38.50
CA ASN A 77 9.29 -18.27 -38.65
C ASN A 77 8.15 -18.70 -37.72
N LEU A 78 7.97 -20.01 -37.49
CA LEU A 78 6.98 -20.55 -36.56
C LEU A 78 7.34 -20.24 -35.10
N GLN A 79 8.60 -20.43 -34.68
CA GLN A 79 9.07 -20.05 -33.33
C GLN A 79 8.91 -18.55 -33.07
N ASN A 80 9.29 -17.70 -34.03
CA ASN A 80 9.13 -16.25 -33.90
C ASN A 80 7.66 -15.83 -33.87
N LYS A 81 6.80 -16.45 -34.68
CA LYS A 81 5.34 -16.24 -34.62
C LYS A 81 4.75 -16.72 -33.29
N LEU A 82 5.21 -17.85 -32.76
CA LEU A 82 4.78 -18.35 -31.45
C LEU A 82 5.20 -17.38 -30.34
N LEU A 83 6.45 -16.92 -30.36
CA LEU A 83 6.98 -15.99 -29.37
C LEU A 83 6.24 -14.64 -29.43
N GLN A 84 5.95 -14.14 -30.63
CA GLN A 84 5.13 -12.94 -30.83
C GLN A 84 3.69 -13.09 -30.33
N LYS A 85 3.11 -14.30 -30.42
CA LYS A 85 1.77 -14.58 -29.89
C LYS A 85 1.76 -14.80 -28.37
N ILE A 86 2.76 -15.50 -27.82
CA ILE A 86 2.81 -15.90 -26.40
C ILE A 86 3.28 -14.74 -25.51
N THR A 87 4.23 -13.93 -25.97
CA THR A 87 4.79 -12.81 -25.18
C THR A 87 3.72 -11.83 -24.67
N PRO A 88 2.78 -11.31 -25.48
CA PRO A 88 1.73 -10.42 -24.99
C PRO A 88 0.75 -11.13 -24.05
N ILE A 89 0.47 -12.43 -24.25
CA ILE A 89 -0.37 -13.23 -23.35
C ILE A 89 0.29 -13.36 -21.98
N VAL A 90 1.58 -13.72 -21.94
CA VAL A 90 2.36 -13.84 -20.71
C VAL A 90 2.48 -12.48 -20.01
N LYS A 91 2.78 -11.40 -20.74
CA LYS A 91 2.83 -10.03 -20.19
C LYS A 91 1.49 -9.60 -19.60
N ALA A 92 0.37 -9.87 -20.27
CA ALA A 92 -0.98 -9.58 -19.77
C ALA A 92 -1.30 -10.40 -18.52
N MET A 93 -0.96 -11.69 -18.49
CA MET A 93 -1.14 -12.55 -17.32
C MET A 93 -0.32 -12.07 -16.12
N VAL A 94 0.96 -11.75 -16.33
CA VAL A 94 1.84 -11.24 -15.27
C VAL A 94 1.34 -9.88 -14.77
N SER A 95 1.02 -8.95 -15.66
CA SER A 95 0.48 -7.63 -15.28
C SER A 95 -0.81 -7.74 -14.48
N LYS A 96 -1.72 -8.66 -14.87
CA LYS A 96 -2.97 -8.89 -14.15
C LYS A 96 -2.72 -9.51 -12.77
N GLN A 97 -1.73 -10.40 -12.64
CA GLN A 97 -1.34 -10.96 -11.34
C GLN A 97 -0.70 -9.90 -10.44
N VAL A 98 0.16 -9.02 -10.98
CA VAL A 98 0.77 -7.92 -10.23
C VAL A 98 -0.30 -6.95 -9.72
N GLN A 99 -1.20 -6.48 -10.58
CA GLN A 99 -2.33 -5.62 -10.14
C GLN A 99 -3.19 -6.28 -9.07
N LYS A 100 -3.45 -7.59 -9.20
CA LYS A 100 -4.20 -8.35 -8.19
C LYS A 100 -3.46 -8.43 -6.86
N VAL A 101 -2.14 -8.60 -6.89
CA VAL A 101 -1.29 -8.59 -5.68
C VAL A 101 -1.31 -7.21 -5.03
N GLU A 102 -1.14 -6.14 -5.80
CA GLU A 102 -1.17 -4.75 -5.29
C GLU A 102 -2.54 -4.38 -4.68
N GLN A 103 -3.64 -4.70 -5.37
CA GLN A 103 -4.98 -4.49 -4.83
C GLN A 103 -5.21 -5.30 -3.55
N THR A 104 -4.70 -6.53 -3.50
CA THR A 104 -4.79 -7.38 -2.30
C THR A 104 -3.94 -6.83 -1.16
N LEU A 105 -2.76 -6.30 -1.45
CA LEU A 105 -1.86 -5.69 -0.48
C LEU A 105 -2.47 -4.41 0.10
N ASN A 106 -2.93 -3.49 -0.76
CA ASN A 106 -3.58 -2.24 -0.33
C ASN A 106 -4.85 -2.50 0.48
N LYS A 107 -5.68 -3.46 0.05
CA LYS A 107 -6.89 -3.86 0.80
C LYS A 107 -6.55 -4.50 2.14
N SER A 108 -5.54 -5.37 2.18
CA SER A 108 -5.07 -5.99 3.43
C SER A 108 -4.50 -4.94 4.39
N GLN A 109 -3.74 -3.98 3.86
CA GLN A 109 -3.15 -2.89 4.64
C GLN A 109 -4.22 -1.98 5.23
N PHE A 110 -5.18 -1.53 4.42
CA PHE A 110 -6.30 -0.72 4.91
C PHE A 110 -7.10 -1.44 5.99
N LYS A 111 -7.39 -2.73 5.78
CA LYS A 111 -8.09 -3.56 6.77
C LYS A 111 -7.28 -3.69 8.07
N LEU A 112 -5.97 -3.90 7.98
CA LEU A 112 -5.09 -4.01 9.15
C LEU A 112 -5.07 -2.70 9.95
N THR A 113 -4.99 -1.54 9.27
CA THR A 113 -5.05 -0.23 9.92
C THR A 113 -6.38 -0.02 10.66
N GLN A 114 -7.50 -0.37 10.02
CA GLN A 114 -8.82 -0.28 10.67
C GLN A 114 -8.94 -1.21 11.88
N GLU A 115 -8.45 -2.46 11.78
CA GLU A 115 -8.43 -3.40 12.90
C GLU A 115 -7.57 -2.90 14.07
N LEU A 116 -6.43 -2.26 13.77
CA LEU A 116 -5.55 -1.68 14.78
C LEU A 116 -6.22 -0.49 15.49
N GLN A 117 -6.83 0.42 14.72
CA GLN A 117 -7.56 1.57 15.26
C GLN A 117 -8.73 1.12 16.15
N GLN A 118 -9.50 0.12 15.72
CA GLN A 118 -10.59 -0.42 16.53
C GLN A 118 -10.08 -1.05 17.83
N LYS A 119 -8.94 -1.75 17.79
CA LYS A 119 -8.31 -2.28 19.01
C LYS A 119 -7.92 -1.15 19.96
N ILE A 120 -7.31 -0.08 19.46
CA ILE A 120 -6.93 1.10 20.28
C ILE A 120 -8.16 1.71 20.97
N ILE A 121 -9.27 1.89 20.23
CA ILE A 121 -10.52 2.41 20.81
C ILE A 121 -11.02 1.49 21.92
N ASN A 122 -11.08 0.17 21.68
CA ASN A 122 -11.55 -0.79 22.68
C ASN A 122 -10.64 -0.81 23.94
N PHE A 123 -9.33 -0.59 23.76
CA PHE A 123 -8.39 -0.45 24.87
C PHE A 123 -8.67 0.79 25.70
N GLN A 124 -8.89 1.94 25.07
CA GLN A 124 -9.22 3.20 25.74
C GLN A 124 -10.51 3.10 26.54
N GLU A 125 -11.56 2.51 25.96
CA GLU A 125 -12.83 2.27 26.66
C GLU A 125 -12.65 1.36 27.89
N THR A 126 -11.83 0.32 27.77
CA THR A 126 -11.53 -0.59 28.87
C THR A 126 -10.73 0.12 29.97
N GLN A 127 -9.79 0.99 29.59
CA GLN A 127 -9.02 1.81 30.54
C GLN A 127 -9.95 2.71 31.36
N SER A 128 -10.85 3.45 30.70
CA SER A 128 -11.82 4.32 31.38
C SER A 128 -12.73 3.56 32.35
N LYS A 129 -13.14 2.33 32.02
CA LYS A 129 -13.92 1.48 32.94
C LYS A 129 -13.14 1.12 34.20
N TYR A 130 -11.86 0.78 34.08
CA TYR A 130 -11.03 0.48 35.26
C TYR A 130 -10.78 1.72 36.12
N GLU A 131 -10.56 2.89 35.50
CA GLU A 131 -10.44 4.16 36.22
C GLU A 131 -11.71 4.50 37.00
N GLU A 132 -12.89 4.26 36.41
CA GLU A 132 -14.18 4.44 37.08
C GLU A 132 -14.35 3.47 38.26
N ILE A 133 -14.02 2.19 38.08
CA ILE A 133 -14.06 1.20 39.16
C ILE A 133 -13.15 1.62 40.33
N ILE A 134 -11.92 2.04 40.05
CA ILE A 134 -10.97 2.50 41.08
C ILE A 134 -11.56 3.68 41.85
N LYS A 135 -12.16 4.65 41.15
CA LYS A 135 -12.80 5.81 41.77
C LYS A 135 -13.97 5.42 42.69
N ILE A 136 -14.82 4.49 42.27
CA ILE A 136 -15.92 3.96 43.09
C ILE A 136 -15.36 3.27 44.34
N LYS A 137 -14.32 2.43 44.19
CA LYS A 137 -13.68 1.71 45.30
C LYS A 137 -13.04 2.66 46.30
N ASP A 138 -12.44 3.76 45.86
CA ASP A 138 -11.91 4.80 46.74
C ASP A 138 -13.00 5.49 47.56
N GLN A 139 -14.18 5.72 46.97
CA GLN A 139 -15.33 6.26 47.68
C GLN A 139 -15.86 5.27 48.73
N GLU A 140 -15.99 3.99 48.39
CA GLU A 140 -16.39 2.91 49.31
C GLU A 140 -15.43 2.83 50.51
N ILE A 141 -14.12 2.82 50.26
CA ILE A 141 -13.08 2.83 51.30
C ILE A 141 -13.24 4.05 52.21
N GLY A 142 -13.48 5.23 51.63
CA GLY A 142 -13.73 6.46 52.38
C GLY A 142 -14.93 6.35 53.32
N GLN A 143 -16.04 5.80 52.84
CA GLN A 143 -17.26 5.62 53.63
C GLN A 143 -17.06 4.60 54.77
N ILE A 144 -16.43 3.46 54.49
CA ILE A 144 -16.14 2.43 55.51
C ILE A 144 -15.24 3.01 56.62
N LYS A 145 -14.20 3.79 56.25
CA LYS A 145 -13.32 4.45 57.23
C LYS A 145 -14.05 5.44 58.13
N ILE A 146 -15.03 6.17 57.59
CA ILE A 146 -15.88 7.06 58.38
C ILE A 146 -16.72 6.26 59.38
N GLN A 147 -17.38 5.19 58.92
CA GLN A 147 -18.21 4.34 59.79
C GLN A 147 -17.41 3.70 60.93
N ILE A 148 -16.21 3.19 60.65
CA ILE A 148 -15.31 2.63 61.68
C ILE A 148 -14.97 3.71 62.73
N LYS A 149 -14.66 4.94 62.29
CA LYS A 149 -14.33 6.05 63.19
C LYS A 149 -15.52 6.44 64.06
N GLU A 150 -16.73 6.50 63.50
CA GLU A 150 -17.96 6.78 64.24
C GLU A 150 -18.24 5.69 65.29
N GLN A 151 -18.09 4.40 64.94
CA GLN A 151 -18.27 3.30 65.89
C GLN A 151 -17.24 3.35 67.03
N GLN A 152 -15.99 3.66 66.74
CA GLN A 152 -14.96 3.83 67.76
C GLN A 152 -15.28 4.99 68.72
N GLN A 153 -15.83 6.11 68.21
CA GLN A 153 -16.27 7.22 69.05
C GLN A 153 -17.43 6.81 69.97
N ILE A 154 -18.40 6.06 69.45
CA ILE A 154 -19.51 5.52 70.24
C ILE A 154 -18.99 4.58 71.33
N GLU A 155 -18.07 3.66 71.01
CA GLU A 155 -17.48 2.75 72.00
C GLU A 155 -16.74 3.52 73.11
N VAL A 156 -15.97 4.56 72.76
CA VAL A 156 -15.31 5.43 73.74
C VAL A 156 -16.34 6.12 74.65
N GLN A 157 -17.43 6.64 74.09
CA GLN A 157 -18.47 7.32 74.85
C GLN A 157 -19.22 6.35 75.78
N ILE A 158 -19.54 5.14 75.33
CA ILE A 158 -20.15 4.10 76.17
C ILE A 158 -19.21 3.74 77.32
N ASN A 159 -17.92 3.54 77.05
CA ASN A 159 -16.93 3.22 78.08
C ASN A 159 -16.74 4.36 79.10
N GLN A 160 -16.84 5.63 78.68
CA GLN A 160 -16.83 6.78 79.59
C GLN A 160 -18.07 6.79 80.48
N ASN A 161 -19.26 6.60 79.89
CA ASN A 161 -20.52 6.53 80.64
C ASN A 161 -20.52 5.36 81.64
N GLN A 162 -19.93 4.22 81.30
CA GLN A 162 -19.76 3.09 82.21
C GLN A 162 -18.91 3.45 83.44
N LYS A 163 -17.78 4.13 83.24
CA LYS A 163 -16.94 4.61 84.35
C LYS A 163 -17.68 5.60 85.25
N GLU A 164 -18.47 6.50 84.67
CA GLU A 164 -19.30 7.44 85.44
C GLU A 164 -20.37 6.72 86.26
N VAL A 165 -21.04 5.72 85.67
CA VAL A 165 -22.02 4.88 86.38
C VAL A 165 -21.36 4.08 87.51
N GLU A 166 -20.17 3.51 87.30
CA GLU A 166 -19.41 2.79 88.32
C GLU A 166 -19.03 3.71 89.50
N VAL A 167 -18.60 4.94 89.23
CA VAL A 167 -18.33 5.96 90.27
C VAL A 167 -19.59 6.30 91.07
N LEU A 168 -20.73 6.51 90.39
CA LEU A 168 -22.01 6.78 91.04
C LEU A 168 -22.53 5.60 91.88
N GLN A 169 -22.35 4.37 91.40
CA GLN A 169 -22.71 3.15 92.14
C GLN A 169 -21.86 2.97 93.41
N ASN A 170 -20.56 3.26 93.33
CA ASN A 170 -19.66 3.19 94.48
C ASN A 170 -19.97 4.29 95.52
N GLN A 171 -20.37 5.49 95.08
CA GLN A 171 -20.82 6.57 95.98
C GLN A 171 -22.18 6.29 96.64
N GLN A 172 -23.12 5.61 95.95
CA GLN A 172 -24.41 5.23 96.53
C GLN A 172 -24.34 4.01 97.47
N ARG A 173 -23.40 3.08 97.26
CA ARG A 173 -23.19 1.92 98.14
C ARG A 173 -22.78 2.31 99.56
N ASP A 174 -22.08 3.43 99.74
CA ASP A 174 -21.71 3.95 101.06
C ASP A 174 -22.90 4.57 101.83
N GLY A 175 -24.01 4.87 101.16
CA GLY A 175 -25.18 5.55 101.75
C GLY A 175 -26.43 4.68 101.99
N LEU A 176 -26.51 3.47 101.43
CA LEU A 176 -27.77 2.69 101.40
C LEU A 176 -27.67 1.36 102.16
N LYS A 177 -27.82 1.43 103.49
CA LYS A 177 -28.31 0.29 104.28
C LYS A 177 -29.84 0.30 104.31
N THR A 178 -30.41 -0.82 103.85
CA THR A 178 -31.78 -1.34 104.06
C THR A 178 -33.00 -0.55 103.52
N ASN A 179 -33.55 -1.00 102.37
CA ASN A 179 -35.01 -1.09 102.09
C ASN A 179 -35.28 -1.83 100.76
N GLN A 180 -36.40 -2.56 100.65
CA GLN A 180 -36.79 -3.38 99.48
C GLN A 180 -36.86 -2.60 98.14
N GLY A 181 -37.06 -1.28 98.16
CA GLY A 181 -36.98 -0.43 96.96
C GLY A 181 -35.60 -0.40 96.30
N ASN A 182 -34.53 -0.70 97.04
CA ASN A 182 -33.17 -0.76 96.49
C ASN A 182 -32.93 -2.03 95.65
N GLN A 183 -33.69 -3.11 95.86
CA GLN A 183 -33.52 -4.36 95.12
C GLN A 183 -33.93 -4.20 93.65
N GLN A 184 -35.00 -3.42 93.40
CA GLN A 184 -35.48 -3.14 92.05
C GLN A 184 -34.51 -2.24 91.30
N LEU A 185 -33.95 -1.21 91.96
CA LEU A 185 -32.87 -0.38 91.38
C LEU A 185 -31.63 -1.23 91.04
N ILE A 186 -31.21 -2.14 91.91
CA ILE A 186 -30.06 -3.04 91.67
C ILE A 186 -30.33 -3.93 90.45
N ASN A 187 -31.55 -4.47 90.32
CA ASN A 187 -31.93 -5.27 89.15
C ASN A 187 -31.97 -4.43 87.86
N ASP A 188 -32.50 -3.20 87.90
CA ASP A 188 -32.52 -2.29 86.76
C ASP A 188 -31.11 -1.89 86.32
N PHE A 189 -30.19 -1.68 87.26
CA PHE A 189 -28.77 -1.44 86.96
C PHE A 189 -28.11 -2.66 86.31
N LYS A 190 -28.38 -3.86 86.82
CA LYS A 190 -27.83 -5.10 86.27
C LYS A 190 -28.34 -5.36 84.84
N ILE A 191 -29.62 -5.12 84.58
CA ILE A 191 -30.21 -5.21 83.23
C ILE A 191 -29.52 -4.19 82.29
N LYS A 192 -29.34 -2.94 82.73
CA LYS A 192 -28.63 -1.92 81.92
C LYS A 192 -27.16 -2.27 81.66
N GLU A 193 -26.47 -2.87 82.62
CA GLU A 193 -25.08 -3.32 82.47
C GLU A 193 -24.97 -4.48 81.46
N GLU A 194 -25.90 -5.44 81.52
CA GLU A 194 -26.01 -6.54 80.55
C GLU A 194 -26.35 -6.02 79.13
N GLU A 195 -27.29 -5.07 79.01
CA GLU A 195 -27.63 -4.41 77.74
C GLU A 195 -26.46 -3.62 77.14
N GLN A 196 -25.71 -2.89 77.96
CA GLN A 196 -24.51 -2.16 77.52
C GLN A 196 -23.40 -3.12 77.10
N THR A 197 -23.17 -4.20 77.84
CA THR A 197 -22.17 -5.22 77.50
C THR A 197 -22.50 -5.87 76.17
N LYS A 198 -23.79 -6.17 75.94
CA LYS A 198 -24.30 -6.69 74.67
C LYS A 198 -24.07 -5.68 73.54
N LEU A 199 -24.39 -4.41 73.74
CA LEU A 199 -24.18 -3.35 72.74
C LEU A 199 -22.70 -3.18 72.37
N ILE A 200 -21.78 -3.22 73.35
CA ILE A 200 -20.33 -3.18 73.10
C ILE A 200 -19.90 -4.41 72.27
N SER A 201 -20.41 -5.60 72.63
CA SER A 201 -20.11 -6.82 71.89
C SER A 201 -20.62 -6.74 70.44
N ASP A 202 -21.83 -6.23 70.22
CA ASP A 202 -22.43 -6.06 68.89
C ASP A 202 -21.63 -5.04 68.05
N LEU A 203 -21.20 -3.92 68.65
CA LEU A 203 -20.35 -2.92 68.01
C LEU A 203 -18.99 -3.49 67.62
N ARG A 204 -18.35 -4.30 68.49
CA ARG A 204 -17.07 -4.95 68.17
C ARG A 204 -17.21 -5.94 67.02
N ASN A 205 -18.26 -6.76 67.04
CA ASN A 205 -18.56 -7.69 65.95
C ASN A 205 -18.82 -6.95 64.63
N GLN A 206 -19.50 -5.80 64.67
CA GLN A 206 -19.73 -4.97 63.49
C GLN A 206 -18.43 -4.35 62.96
N ASN A 207 -17.58 -3.83 63.85
CA ASN A 207 -16.26 -3.31 63.49
C ASN A 207 -15.36 -4.38 62.86
N GLU A 208 -15.35 -5.59 63.40
CA GLU A 208 -14.59 -6.71 62.80
C GLU A 208 -15.06 -7.03 61.38
N ARG A 209 -16.39 -7.03 61.14
CA ARG A 209 -16.94 -7.21 59.79
C ARG A 209 -16.52 -6.10 58.85
N LEU A 210 -16.59 -4.83 59.28
CA LEU A 210 -16.16 -3.68 58.48
C LEU A 210 -14.65 -3.72 58.17
N ILE A 211 -13.82 -4.21 59.09
CA ILE A 211 -12.38 -4.40 58.84
C ILE A 211 -12.13 -5.49 57.80
N ILE A 212 -12.89 -6.58 57.81
CA ILE A 212 -12.80 -7.64 56.79
C ILE A 212 -13.23 -7.08 55.43
N GLU A 213 -14.37 -6.40 55.36
CA GLU A 213 -14.88 -5.76 54.14
C GLU A 213 -13.89 -4.74 53.58
N LEU A 214 -13.27 -3.91 54.44
CA LEU A 214 -12.25 -2.96 54.03
C LEU A 214 -11.07 -3.65 53.33
N LYS A 215 -10.58 -4.77 53.89
CA LYS A 215 -9.47 -5.54 53.30
C LYS A 215 -9.86 -6.14 51.95
N GLU A 216 -11.08 -6.65 51.82
CA GLU A 216 -11.57 -7.20 50.55
C GLU A 216 -11.68 -6.12 49.46
N VAL A 217 -12.19 -4.93 49.81
CA VAL A 217 -12.29 -3.79 48.88
C VAL A 217 -10.90 -3.26 48.49
N GLU A 218 -9.98 -3.15 49.45
CA GLU A 218 -8.59 -2.77 49.18
C GLU A 218 -7.90 -3.78 48.25
N GLN A 219 -8.12 -5.08 48.44
CA GLN A 219 -7.58 -6.11 47.55
C GLN A 219 -8.15 -6.00 46.13
N GLN A 220 -9.46 -5.81 45.98
CA GLN A 220 -10.10 -5.63 44.67
C GLN A 220 -9.58 -4.39 43.94
N LYS A 221 -9.29 -3.30 44.67
CA LYS A 221 -8.68 -2.09 44.13
C LYS A 221 -7.28 -2.40 43.58
N VAL A 222 -6.42 -3.03 44.37
CA VAL A 222 -5.06 -3.39 43.95
C VAL A 222 -5.08 -4.29 42.70
N GLU A 223 -5.97 -5.28 42.64
CA GLU A 223 -6.12 -6.12 41.45
C GLU A 223 -6.54 -5.32 40.20
N SER A 224 -7.39 -4.31 40.37
CA SER A 224 -7.82 -3.43 39.29
C SER A 224 -6.71 -2.50 38.82
N GLU A 225 -5.88 -1.99 39.73
CA GLU A 225 -4.69 -1.17 39.41
C GLU A 225 -3.65 -1.98 38.63
N ILE A 226 -3.41 -3.24 39.01
CA ILE A 226 -2.49 -4.13 38.27
C ILE A 226 -3.01 -4.36 36.85
N LYS A 227 -4.31 -4.63 36.68
CA LYS A 227 -4.92 -4.82 35.35
C LYS A 227 -4.84 -3.54 34.51
N LEU A 228 -5.02 -2.38 35.12
CA LEU A 228 -4.88 -1.08 34.46
C LEU A 228 -3.45 -0.86 33.93
N GLN A 229 -2.43 -1.12 34.76
CA GLN A 229 -1.03 -1.01 34.35
C GLN A 229 -0.67 -1.97 33.20
N GLN A 230 -1.15 -3.21 33.25
CA GLN A 230 -0.95 -4.16 32.15
C GLN A 230 -1.57 -3.66 30.85
N LYS A 231 -2.77 -3.07 30.92
CA LYS A 231 -3.44 -2.49 29.74
C LYS A 231 -2.74 -1.26 29.18
N GLN A 232 -2.16 -0.42 30.04
CA GLN A 232 -1.34 0.72 29.61
C GLN A 232 -0.08 0.27 28.85
N GLN A 233 0.62 -0.76 29.35
CA GLN A 233 1.79 -1.32 28.66
C GLN A 233 1.43 -1.95 27.30
N GLU A 234 0.26 -2.61 27.19
CA GLU A 234 -0.24 -3.14 25.91
C GLU A 234 -0.57 -2.02 24.92
N LEU A 235 -1.12 -0.90 25.40
CA LEU A 235 -1.44 0.26 24.58
C LEU A 235 -0.18 0.95 24.04
N GLU A 236 0.83 1.16 24.88
CA GLU A 236 2.12 1.74 24.47
C GLU A 236 2.78 0.93 23.35
N LYS A 237 2.83 -0.40 23.49
CA LYS A 237 3.36 -1.29 22.43
C LYS A 237 2.57 -1.18 21.13
N CYS A 238 1.26 -1.01 21.21
CA CYS A 238 0.41 -0.84 20.04
C CYS A 238 0.69 0.50 19.34
N GLN A 239 0.87 1.56 20.12
CA GLN A 239 1.20 2.90 19.61
C GLN A 239 2.58 2.93 18.93
N GLU A 240 3.62 2.37 19.57
CA GLU A 240 4.96 2.26 18.97
C GLU A 240 4.95 1.50 17.62
N SER A 241 4.16 0.43 17.52
CA SER A 241 4.02 -0.31 16.27
C SER A 241 3.31 0.50 15.19
N ASN A 242 2.34 1.35 15.57
CA ASN A 242 1.64 2.21 14.62
C ASN A 242 2.56 3.30 14.08
N GLU A 243 3.34 3.94 14.96
CA GLU A 243 4.31 4.98 14.59
C GLU A 243 5.37 4.47 13.60
N LYS A 244 5.94 3.28 13.84
CA LYS A 244 6.88 2.65 12.91
C LYS A 244 6.28 2.40 11.53
N ASN A 245 5.01 1.98 11.48
CA ASN A 245 4.31 1.76 10.21
C ASN A 245 4.08 3.07 9.45
N GLU A 246 3.72 4.14 10.16
CA GLU A 246 3.58 5.48 9.57
C GLU A 246 4.92 6.03 9.04
N GLU A 247 6.03 5.78 9.74
CA GLU A 247 7.36 6.21 9.31
C GLU A 247 7.81 5.50 8.03
N ILE A 248 7.60 4.17 7.93
CA ILE A 248 7.87 3.39 6.71
C ILE A 248 7.06 3.95 5.53
N LEU A 249 5.79 4.30 5.76
CA LEU A 249 4.92 4.90 4.75
C LEU A 249 5.47 6.24 4.25
N LYS A 250 5.92 7.12 5.15
CA LYS A 250 6.52 8.40 4.79
C LYS A 250 7.81 8.24 3.97
N GLN A 251 8.66 7.27 4.34
CA GLN A 251 9.90 7.00 3.60
C GLN A 251 9.63 6.52 2.17
N LEU A 252 8.64 5.63 1.98
CA LEU A 252 8.24 5.15 0.66
C LEU A 252 7.66 6.28 -0.21
N GLN A 253 6.92 7.21 0.38
CA GLN A 253 6.40 8.38 -0.34
C GLN A 253 7.52 9.35 -0.77
N GLN A 254 8.49 9.63 0.11
CA GLN A 254 9.61 10.52 -0.21
C GLN A 254 10.50 10.00 -1.34
N GLN A 255 10.74 8.68 -1.40
CA GLN A 255 11.55 8.09 -2.47
C GLN A 255 10.91 8.26 -3.86
N ASN A 256 9.58 8.17 -3.97
CA ASN A 256 8.88 8.39 -5.23
C ASN A 256 8.95 9.86 -5.69
N ILE A 257 8.85 10.82 -4.77
CA ILE A 257 8.91 12.26 -5.08
C ILE A 257 10.29 12.67 -5.61
N VAL A 258 11.37 12.13 -5.04
CA VAL A 258 12.74 12.43 -5.49
C VAL A 258 12.98 11.93 -6.92
N GLN A 259 12.52 10.72 -7.24
CA GLN A 259 12.65 10.16 -8.59
C GLN A 259 11.90 10.96 -9.65
N GLU A 260 10.69 11.43 -9.34
CA GLU A 260 9.90 12.28 -10.23
C GLU A 260 10.59 13.62 -10.49
N TRP A 261 11.07 14.28 -9.43
CA TRP A 261 11.73 15.59 -9.54
C TRP A 261 13.05 15.51 -10.32
N GLU A 262 13.89 14.49 -10.07
CA GLU A 262 15.15 14.29 -10.79
C GLU A 262 14.94 14.00 -12.28
N PHE A 263 13.87 13.27 -12.63
CA PHE A 263 13.53 13.00 -14.01
C PHE A 263 13.21 14.31 -14.76
N SER A 264 12.30 15.13 -14.26
CA SER A 264 11.89 16.37 -14.95
C SER A 264 13.04 17.38 -15.12
N GLN A 265 13.98 17.46 -14.16
CA GLN A 265 15.12 18.39 -14.24
C GLN A 265 16.16 17.98 -15.30
N SER A 266 16.29 16.68 -15.58
CA SER A 266 17.35 16.14 -16.41
C SER A 266 16.98 15.97 -17.89
N LEU A 267 15.72 16.22 -18.26
CA LEU A 267 15.21 15.94 -19.60
C LEU A 267 15.86 16.76 -20.72
N THR A 268 16.39 16.07 -21.73
CA THR A 268 17.01 16.68 -22.91
C THR A 268 16.69 15.88 -24.17
N PHE A 269 16.40 16.58 -25.27
CA PHE A 269 16.32 15.96 -26.59
C PHE A 269 17.67 15.35 -26.98
N SER A 270 17.63 14.11 -27.46
CA SER A 270 18.83 13.39 -27.86
C SER A 270 19.41 13.97 -29.13
N THR A 271 20.73 14.18 -29.15
CA THR A 271 21.47 14.47 -30.39
C THR A 271 21.61 13.24 -31.27
N THR A 272 21.42 12.04 -30.70
CA THR A 272 21.59 10.74 -31.37
C THR A 272 20.26 10.18 -31.84
N TYR A 273 19.24 10.15 -30.97
CA TYR A 273 17.95 9.52 -31.24
C TYR A 273 16.95 10.52 -31.84
N LYS A 274 17.27 10.99 -33.04
CA LYS A 274 16.42 11.93 -33.78
C LYS A 274 16.55 11.73 -35.29
N HIS A 275 15.55 12.21 -36.01
CA HIS A 275 15.64 12.34 -37.45
C HIS A 275 16.78 13.29 -37.87
N LYS A 276 17.45 12.99 -38.99
CA LYS A 276 18.61 13.75 -39.48
C LYS A 276 18.32 15.22 -39.80
N ASN A 277 17.08 15.54 -40.16
CA ASN A 277 16.66 16.91 -40.51
C ASN A 277 16.31 17.78 -39.29
N LEU A 278 16.30 17.20 -38.09
CA LEU A 278 16.04 17.96 -36.87
C LEU A 278 17.32 18.50 -36.28
N GLN A 279 17.28 19.72 -35.76
CA GLN A 279 18.41 20.34 -35.09
C GLN A 279 18.12 20.47 -33.60
N VAL A 280 19.01 19.90 -32.78
CA VAL A 280 18.98 20.05 -31.32
C VAL A 280 19.91 21.18 -30.94
N THR A 281 19.44 22.12 -30.12
CA THR A 281 20.22 23.27 -29.66
C THR A 281 20.07 23.49 -28.16
N GLN A 282 20.88 24.41 -27.62
CA GLN A 282 20.89 24.79 -26.20
C GLN A 282 20.95 23.58 -25.25
N ASN A 283 21.97 22.75 -25.40
CA ASN A 283 22.21 21.57 -24.56
C ASN A 283 21.00 20.61 -24.49
N GLY A 284 20.31 20.41 -25.62
CA GLY A 284 19.18 19.48 -25.67
C GLY A 284 17.84 20.08 -25.25
N LYS A 285 17.76 21.38 -24.93
CA LYS A 285 16.49 22.01 -24.53
C LYS A 285 15.58 22.36 -25.69
N PHE A 286 16.15 22.65 -26.86
CA PHE A 286 15.38 23.06 -28.03
C PHE A 286 15.55 22.05 -29.16
N ILE A 287 14.46 21.79 -29.87
CA ILE A 287 14.45 21.00 -31.09
C ILE A 287 13.65 21.76 -32.16
N GLU A 288 14.22 21.88 -33.35
CA GLU A 288 13.60 22.57 -34.47
C GLU A 288 13.67 21.77 -35.77
N ASN A 289 12.65 21.97 -36.61
CA ASN A 289 12.58 21.51 -37.98
C ASN A 289 12.33 22.71 -38.89
N ALA A 290 13.04 22.77 -40.02
CA ALA A 290 12.81 23.77 -41.07
C ALA A 290 12.28 23.14 -42.36
N GLN A 291 12.11 21.82 -42.42
CA GLN A 291 11.74 21.07 -43.62
C GLN A 291 10.32 20.52 -43.55
N ILE A 292 9.71 20.36 -44.72
CA ILE A 292 8.41 19.70 -44.85
C ILE A 292 8.60 18.20 -44.59
N GLY A 293 7.65 17.61 -43.86
CA GLY A 293 7.63 16.18 -43.56
C GLY A 293 7.81 15.93 -42.07
N TRP A 294 7.13 14.90 -41.59
CA TRP A 294 7.14 14.54 -40.18
C TRP A 294 8.47 13.90 -39.79
N CYS A 295 9.12 14.52 -38.82
CA CYS A 295 10.41 14.10 -38.29
C CYS A 295 10.27 13.93 -36.77
N CYS A 296 10.71 12.79 -36.22
CA CYS A 296 10.66 12.52 -34.78
C CYS A 296 11.99 12.83 -34.08
N ALA A 297 11.92 13.35 -32.84
CA ALA A 297 13.02 13.39 -31.89
C ALA A 297 12.58 12.79 -30.55
N ILE A 298 13.51 12.07 -29.90
CA ILE A 298 13.30 11.39 -28.62
C ILE A 298 14.28 11.96 -27.59
N CYS A 299 13.88 12.03 -26.32
CA CYS A 299 14.78 12.40 -25.23
C CYS A 299 15.75 11.26 -24.85
N ASP A 300 16.89 11.61 -24.27
CA ASP A 300 17.88 10.62 -23.82
C ASP A 300 17.38 9.83 -22.59
N GLN A 301 16.63 10.50 -21.71
CA GLN A 301 16.14 9.94 -20.46
C GLN A 301 14.90 9.06 -20.69
N MET A 302 14.97 7.85 -20.17
CA MET A 302 13.85 6.91 -20.13
C MET A 302 12.88 7.30 -19.02
N ILE A 303 11.58 7.16 -19.27
CA ILE A 303 10.56 7.27 -18.23
C ILE A 303 10.79 6.15 -17.20
N PRO A 304 10.87 6.47 -15.88
CA PRO A 304 10.98 5.47 -14.83
C PRO A 304 9.94 4.36 -14.94
N LYS A 305 10.28 3.15 -14.49
CA LYS A 305 9.42 1.96 -14.65
C LYS A 305 8.31 1.84 -13.61
N ASN A 306 8.15 2.86 -12.77
CA ASN A 306 7.24 2.89 -11.64
C ASN A 306 6.81 4.34 -11.38
N GLY A 307 5.60 4.50 -10.86
CA GLY A 307 5.09 5.79 -10.41
C GLY A 307 4.49 6.66 -11.53
N VAL A 308 4.35 7.94 -11.19
CA VAL A 308 3.84 8.99 -12.08
C VAL A 308 4.99 9.94 -12.37
N VAL A 309 5.14 10.34 -13.64
CA VAL A 309 6.09 11.39 -14.02
C VAL A 309 5.43 12.45 -14.86
N GLN A 310 5.94 13.67 -14.76
CA GLN A 310 5.47 14.81 -15.53
C GLN A 310 6.61 15.49 -16.28
N PHE A 311 6.35 15.94 -17.50
CA PHE A 311 7.23 16.81 -18.27
C PHE A 311 6.42 17.82 -19.07
N ALA A 312 7.03 18.95 -19.43
CA ALA A 312 6.34 20.00 -20.16
C ALA A 312 7.10 20.44 -21.41
N ILE A 313 6.34 20.66 -22.49
CA ILE A 313 6.84 21.15 -23.77
C ILE A 313 6.19 22.50 -24.07
N LYS A 314 7.00 23.51 -24.36
CA LYS A 314 6.55 24.83 -24.79
C LYS A 314 6.68 24.96 -26.31
N ILE A 315 5.65 25.48 -26.95
CA ILE A 315 5.64 25.75 -28.39
C ILE A 315 6.29 27.10 -28.67
N ILE A 316 7.38 27.11 -29.45
CA ILE A 316 8.14 28.34 -29.77
C ILE A 316 7.81 28.83 -31.18
N GLU A 317 7.84 27.93 -32.16
CA GLU A 317 7.43 28.21 -33.54
C GLU A 317 6.48 27.11 -34.03
N LYS A 318 5.41 27.49 -34.72
CA LYS A 318 4.34 26.57 -35.11
C LYS A 318 4.38 26.23 -36.60
N GLY A 319 4.84 25.01 -36.86
CA GLY A 319 4.47 24.21 -38.03
C GLY A 319 3.37 23.23 -37.64
N ARG A 320 3.51 21.95 -37.99
CA ARG A 320 2.69 20.88 -37.40
C ARG A 320 3.51 20.18 -36.32
N ILE A 321 2.91 19.97 -35.15
CA ILE A 321 3.62 19.50 -33.96
C ILE A 321 2.81 18.42 -33.26
N MET A 322 3.46 17.32 -32.92
CA MET A 322 2.93 16.32 -31.99
C MET A 322 3.83 16.16 -30.77
N ILE A 323 3.21 15.92 -29.62
CA ILE A 323 3.90 15.78 -28.33
C ILE A 323 3.42 14.50 -27.65
N GLY A 324 4.34 13.72 -27.10
CA GLY A 324 3.97 12.58 -26.28
C GLY A 324 5.14 11.70 -25.91
N ILE A 325 4.94 10.38 -25.98
CA ILE A 325 5.92 9.36 -25.60
C ILE A 325 6.02 8.27 -26.64
N GLY A 326 7.16 7.58 -26.72
CA GLY A 326 7.33 6.47 -27.64
C GLY A 326 8.35 5.42 -27.25
N PHE A 327 8.25 4.27 -27.92
CA PHE A 327 9.22 3.20 -27.87
C PHE A 327 10.38 3.52 -28.82
N ARG A 328 11.54 3.83 -28.25
CA ARG A 328 12.74 4.23 -29.01
C ARG A 328 13.04 3.28 -30.16
N ASP A 329 13.05 1.98 -29.90
CA ASP A 329 13.39 0.97 -30.91
C ASP A 329 12.41 0.92 -32.07
N ASN A 330 11.10 1.08 -31.79
CA ASN A 330 10.09 1.09 -32.83
C ASN A 330 10.24 2.34 -33.71
N VAL A 331 10.42 3.52 -33.11
CA VAL A 331 10.61 4.78 -33.86
C VAL A 331 11.90 4.72 -34.69
N GLN A 332 12.98 4.18 -34.13
CA GLN A 332 14.25 4.02 -34.82
C GLN A 332 14.15 3.05 -36.01
N SER A 333 13.39 1.95 -35.90
CA SER A 333 13.17 1.01 -37.00
C SER A 333 12.45 1.63 -38.21
N LYS A 334 11.76 2.76 -38.01
CA LYS A 334 11.09 3.55 -39.06
C LYS A 334 11.93 4.74 -39.51
N GLU A 335 13.22 4.75 -39.18
CA GLU A 335 14.16 5.84 -39.49
C GLU A 335 13.66 7.21 -38.97
N TYR A 336 12.91 7.24 -37.87
CA TYR A 336 12.32 8.44 -37.28
C TYR A 336 11.29 9.17 -38.18
N TYR A 337 10.78 8.49 -39.21
CA TYR A 337 9.65 8.91 -40.03
C TYR A 337 8.34 8.25 -39.59
N ASP A 338 7.22 8.82 -40.04
CA ASP A 338 5.88 8.23 -40.02
C ASP A 338 5.30 7.83 -38.64
N CYS A 339 4.65 8.80 -38.00
CA CYS A 339 3.88 8.63 -36.76
C CYS A 339 2.41 8.25 -36.94
N TYR A 340 1.93 8.13 -38.19
CA TYR A 340 0.51 7.90 -38.48
C TYR A 340 0.21 6.45 -38.83
N SER A 341 1.21 5.68 -39.25
CA SER A 341 1.00 4.27 -39.52
C SER A 341 0.91 3.46 -38.22
N ILE A 342 0.04 2.44 -38.24
CA ILE A 342 0.00 1.39 -37.20
C ILE A 342 1.44 0.96 -36.88
N GLY A 343 1.74 0.82 -35.59
CA GLY A 343 3.07 0.43 -35.17
C GLY A 343 4.09 1.56 -35.20
N GLY A 344 3.66 2.83 -35.34
CA GLY A 344 4.52 4.03 -35.22
C GLY A 344 5.26 4.11 -33.88
N GLY A 345 4.78 3.40 -32.87
CA GLY A 345 5.47 3.20 -31.60
C GLY A 345 5.33 4.39 -30.65
N THR A 346 4.34 5.26 -30.87
CA THR A 346 4.19 6.53 -30.14
C THR A 346 2.75 6.78 -29.72
N TYR A 347 2.59 7.43 -28.57
CA TYR A 347 1.34 7.98 -28.07
C TYR A 347 1.48 9.49 -28.10
N ASN A 348 0.68 10.18 -28.90
CA ASN A 348 0.88 11.60 -29.18
C ASN A 348 -0.43 12.38 -29.20
N ILE A 349 -0.40 13.64 -28.74
CA ILE A 349 -1.39 14.66 -29.11
C ILE A 349 -0.85 15.48 -30.28
N TRP A 350 -1.69 15.81 -31.25
CA TRP A 350 -1.40 16.68 -32.39
C TRP A 350 -1.92 18.11 -32.13
N ASP A 351 -1.36 19.13 -32.76
CA ASP A 351 -1.68 20.55 -32.51
C ASP A 351 -3.12 20.95 -32.85
N GLU A 352 -3.81 20.15 -33.65
CA GLU A 352 -5.25 20.25 -33.91
C GLU A 352 -6.12 19.60 -32.82
N GLY A 353 -5.51 18.92 -31.85
CA GLY A 353 -6.16 18.28 -30.70
C GLY A 353 -6.50 16.80 -30.88
N TYR A 354 -6.14 16.18 -32.00
CA TYR A 354 -6.31 14.74 -32.18
C TYR A 354 -5.22 13.95 -31.45
N CYS A 355 -5.59 12.84 -30.82
CA CYS A 355 -4.64 11.91 -30.21
C CYS A 355 -4.40 10.68 -31.10
N TYR A 356 -3.16 10.19 -31.10
CA TYR A 356 -2.71 9.03 -31.86
C TYR A 356 -2.17 7.96 -30.91
N ASN A 357 -2.56 6.72 -31.15
CA ASN A 357 -2.12 5.54 -30.39
C ASN A 357 -1.16 4.69 -31.24
N HIS A 358 -0.14 4.11 -30.61
CA HIS A 358 0.73 3.09 -31.21
C HIS A 358 -0.03 1.94 -31.89
N ASP A 359 -1.15 1.51 -31.29
CA ASP A 359 -1.87 0.28 -31.63
C ASP A 359 -3.06 0.49 -32.57
N GLN A 360 -3.40 1.74 -32.91
CA GLN A 360 -4.57 2.05 -33.73
C GLN A 360 -4.15 2.73 -35.04
N GLN A 361 -4.84 2.37 -36.13
CA GLN A 361 -4.62 2.95 -37.46
C GLN A 361 -5.14 4.38 -37.56
N ASP A 362 -6.15 4.70 -36.74
CA ASP A 362 -6.88 5.95 -36.79
C ASP A 362 -6.68 6.77 -35.51
N LYS A 363 -6.82 8.08 -35.67
CA LYS A 363 -6.87 9.05 -34.57
C LYS A 363 -8.05 8.76 -33.64
N THR A 364 -7.98 9.19 -32.39
CA THR A 364 -9.13 9.17 -31.49
C THR A 364 -10.31 9.92 -32.12
N GLU A 365 -11.53 9.37 -32.00
CA GLU A 365 -12.75 10.04 -32.49
C GLU A 365 -13.00 11.36 -31.73
N GLU A 366 -12.59 11.40 -30.47
CA GLU A 366 -12.63 12.59 -29.62
C GLU A 366 -11.42 13.50 -29.87
N VAL A 367 -11.71 14.79 -30.06
CA VAL A 367 -10.71 15.86 -30.08
C VAL A 367 -10.45 16.28 -28.63
N ALA A 368 -9.20 16.17 -28.18
CA ALA A 368 -8.75 16.59 -26.86
C ALA A 368 -8.82 18.12 -26.71
N PHE A 369 -7.81 18.82 -27.24
CA PHE A 369 -7.77 20.29 -27.28
C PHE A 369 -6.68 20.77 -28.26
N PRO A 370 -6.92 21.83 -29.04
CA PRO A 370 -5.91 22.40 -29.91
C PRO A 370 -4.90 23.25 -29.13
N TYR A 371 -3.68 23.36 -29.68
CA TYR A 371 -2.63 24.20 -29.13
C TYR A 371 -1.82 24.94 -30.19
N SER A 372 -1.11 25.97 -29.76
CA SER A 372 -0.50 26.99 -30.61
C SER A 372 0.79 27.57 -30.01
N ILE A 373 1.40 28.54 -30.70
CA ILE A 373 2.60 29.24 -30.24
C ILE A 373 2.38 29.78 -28.82
N ASN A 374 3.39 29.65 -27.96
CA ASN A 374 3.41 29.99 -26.54
C ASN A 374 2.57 29.10 -25.61
N ASP A 375 1.80 28.14 -26.13
CA ASP A 375 1.16 27.16 -25.27
C ASP A 375 2.22 26.23 -24.63
N ILE A 376 1.93 25.82 -23.39
CA ILE A 376 2.71 24.81 -22.66
C ILE A 376 1.82 23.58 -22.48
N ILE A 377 2.30 22.45 -22.98
CA ILE A 377 1.64 21.16 -22.87
C ILE A 377 2.37 20.34 -21.81
N ILE A 378 1.67 20.05 -20.73
CA ILE A 378 2.14 19.17 -19.66
C ILE A 378 1.71 17.75 -20.01
N VAL A 379 2.65 16.82 -19.97
CA VAL A 379 2.43 15.40 -20.21
C VAL A 379 2.68 14.68 -18.89
N GLU A 380 1.66 14.01 -18.40
CA GLU A 380 1.72 13.13 -17.24
C GLU A 380 1.67 11.68 -17.70
N VAL A 381 2.56 10.85 -17.17
CA VAL A 381 2.65 9.43 -17.51
C VAL A 381 2.58 8.64 -16.22
N ASP A 382 1.50 7.90 -16.05
CA ASP A 382 1.30 7.00 -14.92
C ASP A 382 1.59 5.57 -15.39
N ILE A 383 2.75 5.06 -14.98
CA ILE A 383 3.24 3.74 -15.39
C ILE A 383 2.48 2.62 -14.69
N ASN A 384 2.05 2.87 -13.45
CA ASN A 384 1.35 1.89 -12.63
C ASN A 384 -0.08 1.69 -13.15
N ASN A 385 -0.78 2.80 -13.43
CA ASN A 385 -2.14 2.78 -13.95
C ASN A 385 -2.20 2.67 -15.48
N LYS A 386 -1.07 2.83 -16.17
CA LYS A 386 -0.92 2.72 -17.63
C LYS A 386 -1.72 3.76 -18.41
N TYR A 387 -1.60 5.02 -18.01
CA TYR A 387 -2.21 6.13 -18.73
C TYR A 387 -1.17 7.21 -19.06
N ILE A 388 -1.42 7.91 -20.16
CA ILE A 388 -0.81 9.20 -20.47
C ILE A 388 -1.91 10.26 -20.47
N THR A 389 -1.66 11.39 -19.83
CA THR A 389 -2.55 12.55 -19.80
C THR A 389 -1.82 13.75 -20.39
N TRP A 390 -2.41 14.40 -21.38
CA TRP A 390 -1.98 15.71 -21.83
C TRP A 390 -2.84 16.78 -21.18
N LYS A 391 -2.21 17.87 -20.74
CA LYS A 391 -2.88 19.02 -20.14
C LYS A 391 -2.32 20.31 -20.73
N LYS A 392 -3.21 21.19 -21.19
CA LYS A 392 -2.85 22.55 -21.60
C LYS A 392 -2.77 23.46 -20.37
N SER A 393 -1.57 23.98 -20.06
CA SER A 393 -1.32 24.75 -18.83
C SER A 393 -2.22 25.99 -18.72
N SER A 394 -2.43 26.73 -19.82
CA SER A 394 -3.20 27.98 -19.81
C SER A 394 -4.70 27.81 -19.58
N THR A 395 -5.29 26.66 -19.92
CA THR A 395 -6.74 26.44 -19.84
C THR A 395 -7.14 25.29 -18.91
N ASN A 396 -6.17 24.52 -18.41
CA ASN A 396 -6.38 23.26 -17.69
C ASN A 396 -7.20 22.20 -18.46
N LEU A 397 -7.41 22.35 -19.77
CA LEU A 397 -8.01 21.30 -20.59
C LEU A 397 -7.09 20.08 -20.58
N SER A 398 -7.67 18.90 -20.39
CA SER A 398 -6.92 17.65 -20.29
C SER A 398 -7.58 16.52 -21.06
N PHE A 399 -6.77 15.58 -21.55
CA PHE A 399 -7.22 14.36 -22.18
C PHE A 399 -6.29 13.22 -21.81
N ALA A 400 -6.84 12.04 -21.53
CA ALA A 400 -6.09 10.88 -21.09
C ALA A 400 -6.38 9.67 -21.98
N MET A 401 -5.37 8.84 -22.18
CA MET A 401 -5.51 7.56 -22.89
C MET A 401 -4.65 6.48 -22.25
N THR A 402 -4.99 5.22 -22.51
CA THR A 402 -4.21 4.07 -22.06
C THR A 402 -2.92 3.91 -22.88
N ILE A 403 -1.87 3.39 -22.24
CA ILE A 403 -0.56 3.14 -22.86
C ILE A 403 -0.05 1.73 -22.56
N ASP A 404 0.78 1.18 -23.45
CA ASP A 404 1.56 -0.01 -23.15
C ASP A 404 2.86 0.37 -22.43
N THR A 405 3.03 -0.13 -21.22
CA THR A 405 4.23 0.08 -20.38
C THR A 405 5.18 -1.11 -20.40
N SER A 406 4.96 -2.08 -21.31
CA SER A 406 5.72 -3.32 -21.38
C SER A 406 7.12 -3.21 -21.99
N LYS A 407 7.45 -2.02 -22.51
CA LYS A 407 8.76 -1.64 -23.07
C LYS A 407 9.19 -0.29 -22.53
N ASP A 408 10.41 0.11 -22.83
CA ASP A 408 10.97 1.41 -22.41
C ASP A 408 10.29 2.54 -23.18
N LEU A 409 9.75 3.50 -22.43
CA LEU A 409 9.06 4.68 -22.94
C LEU A 409 9.95 5.90 -22.76
N TYR A 410 9.92 6.79 -23.74
CA TYR A 410 10.73 8.00 -23.77
C TYR A 410 9.87 9.18 -24.22
N PRO A 411 10.04 10.38 -23.63
CA PRO A 411 9.42 11.59 -24.16
C PRO A 411 9.86 11.85 -25.59
N CYS A 412 8.92 12.19 -26.46
CA CYS A 412 9.18 12.45 -27.87
C CYS A 412 8.31 13.58 -28.43
N VAL A 413 8.79 14.17 -29.52
CA VAL A 413 8.04 15.13 -30.32
C VAL A 413 8.17 14.81 -31.80
N HIS A 414 7.13 15.10 -32.55
CA HIS A 414 7.16 15.08 -34.02
C HIS A 414 6.96 16.49 -34.55
N LEU A 415 7.83 16.88 -35.48
CA LEU A 415 7.87 18.23 -36.04
C LEU A 415 7.79 18.15 -37.57
N SER A 416 6.99 19.02 -38.18
CA SER A 416 6.87 19.15 -39.64
C SER A 416 6.68 20.60 -40.06
N GLY A 417 7.38 21.00 -41.12
CA GLY A 417 7.49 22.41 -41.52
C GLY A 417 8.33 23.21 -40.53
N GLN A 418 8.28 24.54 -40.63
CA GLN A 418 8.99 25.44 -39.72
C GLN A 418 8.37 25.36 -38.32
N SER A 419 8.99 24.56 -37.45
CA SER A 419 8.46 24.22 -36.14
C SER A 419 9.59 24.13 -35.12
N LYS A 420 9.35 24.62 -33.91
CA LYS A 420 10.32 24.66 -32.82
C LYS A 420 9.64 24.51 -31.48
N VAL A 421 10.19 23.66 -30.64
CA VAL A 421 9.69 23.44 -29.27
C VAL A 421 10.84 23.42 -28.27
N GLU A 422 10.49 23.70 -27.02
CA GLU A 422 11.40 23.72 -25.86
C GLU A 422 10.89 22.72 -24.81
N ILE A 423 11.78 21.89 -24.25
CA ILE A 423 11.47 21.09 -23.06
C ILE A 423 11.78 21.87 -21.79
N LEU A 424 10.80 21.94 -20.88
CA LEU A 424 10.90 22.73 -19.65
C LEU A 424 11.37 21.84 -18.50
N ASN A 425 12.38 22.33 -17.77
CA ASN A 425 12.91 21.65 -16.57
C ASN A 425 12.06 21.84 -15.32
N GLN A 426 11.16 22.81 -15.35
CA GLN A 426 10.26 23.10 -14.24
C GLN A 426 8.86 23.21 -14.82
N LEU A 427 7.93 22.51 -14.21
CA LEU A 427 6.52 22.64 -14.56
C LEU A 427 6.08 24.07 -14.16
N PRO A 428 5.34 24.77 -15.02
CA PRO A 428 4.76 26.05 -14.66
C PRO A 428 3.83 25.85 -13.44
N GLN A 429 4.00 26.70 -12.42
CA GLN A 429 3.16 26.73 -11.21
C GLN A 429 1.73 27.16 -11.51
#